data_AF-A0A9X2P8U0-F1
#
_entry.id   AF-A0A9X2P8U0-F1
#
_cell.length_a   1.000
_cell.length_b   1.000
_cell.length_c   1.000
_cell.angle_alpha   90.00
_cell.angle_beta   90.00
_cell.angle_gamma   90.00
#
_symmetry.space_group_name_H-M   'P 1'
#
loop_
_entity.id
_entity.type
_entity.pdbx_description
1 polymer ?
#
loop_
_entity_poly.entity_id
_entity_poly.type
_entity_poly.pdbx_seq_one_letter_code
_entity_poly.pdbx_strand_id
1 'polypeptide(L)' 'MAKHPTKFIASIEEKEIANIQDIARVLEGKGCKITNILSFTGVICGEIFGDESSLQELKVKGIKHIEEDGEVKAFGG' A
#
# COMPACT_ATOMS: atom_id res chain seq x y z
N MET A 1 -10.11 -5.57 21.63
CA MET A 1 -9.97 -4.20 21.10
C MET A 1 -9.91 -4.33 19.58
N ALA A 2 -10.81 -3.67 18.84
CA ALA A 2 -10.73 -3.68 17.38
C ALA A 2 -9.48 -2.89 16.98
N LYS A 3 -8.49 -3.56 16.36
CA LYS A 3 -7.31 -2.87 15.84
C LYS A 3 -7.72 -2.08 14.61
N HIS A 4 -7.27 -0.83 14.55
CA HIS A 4 -7.45 0.01 13.38
C HIS A 4 -6.59 -0.54 12.23
N PRO A 5 -7.09 -0.55 10.99
CA PRO A 5 -6.29 -0.96 9.85
C PRO A 5 -5.10 -0.01 9.68
N THR A 6 -3.92 -0.57 9.44
CA THR A 6 -2.74 0.19 9.08
C THR A 6 -2.83 0.55 7.61
N LYS A 7 -2.82 1.84 7.30
CA LYS A 7 -2.81 2.33 5.92
C LYS A 7 -1.40 2.31 5.36
N PHE A 8 -1.27 2.11 4.05
CA PHE A 8 0.01 2.11 3.37
C PHE A 8 -0.04 2.81 2.01
N ILE A 9 1.13 3.25 1.58
CA ILE A 9 1.38 3.77 0.24
C ILE A 9 2.49 2.92 -0.39
N ALA A 10 2.21 2.32 -1.54
CA ALA A 10 3.16 1.56 -2.35
C ALA A 10 3.44 2.30 -3.65
N SER A 11 4.70 2.60 -3.91
CA SER A 11 5.19 3.15 -5.17
C SER A 11 5.70 2.03 -6.07
N ILE A 12 5.29 2.03 -7.34
CA ILE A 12 5.59 1.01 -8.34
C ILE A 12 6.85 1.40 -9.12
N GLU A 13 7.62 0.40 -9.54
CA GLU A 13 8.73 0.59 -10.48
C GLU A 13 8.21 1.16 -11.81
N GLU A 14 8.91 2.13 -12.40
CA GLU A 14 8.44 2.82 -13.62
C GLU A 14 8.13 1.87 -14.78
N LYS A 15 8.95 0.83 -14.94
CA LYS A 15 8.75 -0.22 -15.96
C LYS A 15 7.52 -1.11 -15.72
N GLU A 16 7.02 -1.14 -14.48
CA GLU A 16 5.89 -1.97 -14.05
C GLU A 16 4.60 -1.14 -13.89
N ILE A 17 4.61 0.17 -14.18
CA ILE A 17 3.41 1.02 -14.10
C ILE A 17 2.28 0.47 -14.96
N ALA A 18 2.58 -0.07 -16.15
CA ALA A 18 1.60 -0.72 -17.01
C ALA A 18 0.92 -1.94 -16.35
N ASN A 19 1.58 -2.57 -15.37
CA ASN A 19 1.13 -3.75 -14.64
C ASN A 19 0.55 -3.41 -13.26
N ILE A 20 0.32 -2.13 -12.95
CA ILE A 20 -0.10 -1.69 -11.61
C ILE A 20 -1.39 -2.38 -11.11
N GLN A 21 -2.31 -2.69 -12.02
CA GLN A 21 -3.55 -3.40 -11.69
C GLN A 21 -3.30 -4.84 -11.24
N ASP A 22 -2.35 -5.53 -11.87
CA ASP A 22 -1.99 -6.89 -11.48
C ASP A 22 -1.23 -6.90 -10.15
N ILE A 23 -0.37 -5.90 -9.92
CA ILE A 23 0.31 -5.72 -8.63
C ILE A 23 -0.72 -5.44 -7.51
N ALA A 24 -1.72 -4.60 -7.77
CA ALA A 24 -2.81 -4.36 -6.83
C ALA A 24 -3.56 -5.65 -6.48
N ARG A 25 -3.90 -6.49 -7.46
CA ARG A 25 -4.55 -7.79 -7.23
C ARG A 25 -3.69 -8.75 -6.40
N VAL A 26 -2.37 -8.75 -6.60
CA VAL A 26 -1.45 -9.54 -5.78
C VAL A 26 -1.45 -9.07 -4.33
N LEU A 27 -1.51 -7.76 -4.09
CA LEU A 27 -1.63 -7.19 -2.74
C LEU A 27 -2.98 -7.56 -2.10
N GLU A 28 -4.08 -7.55 -2.85
CA GLU A 28 -5.38 -8.03 -2.37
C GLU A 28 -5.35 -9.51 -1.99
N GLY A 29 -4.71 -10.34 -2.83
CA GLY A 29 -4.49 -11.77 -2.55
C GLY A 29 -3.66 -12.04 -1.28
N LYS A 30 -2.91 -11.05 -0.80
CA LYS A 30 -2.16 -11.07 0.47
C LYS A 30 -2.98 -10.59 1.67
N GLY A 31 -4.27 -10.31 1.49
CA GLY A 31 -5.16 -9.83 2.56
C GLY A 31 -5.15 -8.32 2.76
N CYS A 32 -4.56 -7.56 1.83
CA CYS A 32 -4.71 -6.10 1.82
C CYS A 32 -6.07 -5.72 1.23
N LYS A 33 -6.56 -4.55 1.61
CA LYS A 33 -7.66 -3.89 0.92
C LYS A 33 -7.11 -2.70 0.16
N ILE A 34 -7.24 -2.69 -1.15
CA ILE A 34 -6.81 -1.55 -1.96
C ILE A 34 -7.88 -0.47 -1.89
N THR A 35 -7.45 0.75 -1.52
CA THR A 35 -8.34 1.90 -1.37
C THR A 35 -8.25 2.83 -2.57
N ASN A 36 -7.08 2.94 -3.19
CA ASN A 36 -6.88 3.77 -4.37
C ASN A 36 -5.73 3.26 -5.25
N ILE A 37 -5.83 3.49 -6.56
CA ILE A 37 -4.78 3.18 -7.54
C ILE A 37 -4.59 4.42 -8.41
N LEU A 38 -3.45 5.10 -8.25
CA LEU A 38 -3.02 6.24 -9.04
C LEU A 38 -2.08 5.75 -10.15
N SER A 39 -2.66 5.19 -11.21
CA SER A 39 -1.93 4.55 -12.31
C SER A 39 -1.00 5.50 -13.06
N PHE A 40 -1.35 6.78 -13.19
CA PHE A 40 -0.49 7.77 -13.85
C PHE A 40 0.82 8.02 -13.09
N THR A 41 0.78 7.99 -11.75
CA THR A 41 1.95 8.26 -10.89
C THR A 41 2.60 6.99 -10.36
N GLY A 42 2.06 5.81 -10.67
CA GLY A 42 2.59 4.53 -10.19
C GLY A 42 2.40 4.34 -8.69
N VAL A 43 1.27 4.78 -8.11
CA VAL A 43 1.04 4.68 -6.65
C VAL A 43 -0.20 3.83 -6.36
N ILE A 44 -0.10 2.95 -5.36
CA ILE A 44 -1.19 2.16 -4.79
C ILE A 44 -1.34 2.53 -3.32
N CYS A 45 -2.57 2.81 -2.89
CA CYS A 45 -2.91 3.02 -1.49
C CYS A 45 -3.77 1.85 -1.01
N GLY A 46 -3.54 1.40 0.22
CA GLY A 46 -4.32 0.31 0.79
C GLY A 46 -4.28 0.26 2.31
N GLU A 47 -4.97 -0.74 2.83
CA GLU A 47 -5.15 -1.01 4.25
C GLU A 47 -4.78 -2.46 4.55
N ILE A 48 -4.10 -2.67 5.68
CA ILE A 48 -3.74 -3.98 6.21
C ILE A 48 -4.54 -4.21 7.49
N PHE A 49 -5.18 -5.37 7.60
CA PHE A 49 -5.99 -5.75 8.75
C PHE A 49 -5.28 -6.88 9.52
N GLY A 50 -4.71 -6.58 10.68
CA GLY A 50 -4.11 -7.62 11.53
C GLY A 50 -3.00 -7.13 12.44
N ASP A 51 -2.52 -8.05 13.28
CA ASP A 51 -1.41 -7.85 14.21
C ASP A 51 -0.03 -8.13 13.58
N GLU A 52 0.02 -8.99 12.56
CA GLU A 52 1.28 -9.62 12.09
C GLU A 52 1.66 -9.29 10.64
N SER A 53 0.83 -8.56 9.90
CA SER A 53 1.14 -8.26 8.49
C SER A 53 2.06 -7.05 8.39
N SER A 54 3.34 -7.28 8.66
CA SER A 54 4.40 -6.30 8.49
C SER A 54 4.47 -5.86 7.03
N LEU A 55 4.61 -4.54 6.76
CA LEU A 55 4.78 -3.98 5.41
C LEU A 55 5.88 -4.67 4.58
N GLN A 56 6.84 -5.30 5.26
CA GLN A 56 7.90 -6.11 4.63
C GLN A 56 7.35 -7.30 3.84
N GLU A 57 6.26 -7.93 4.28
CA GLU A 57 5.62 -9.07 3.62
C GLU A 57 4.87 -8.68 2.33
N LEU A 58 4.64 -7.37 2.15
CA LEU A 58 4.01 -6.77 1.00
C LEU A 58 5.00 -6.31 -0.06
N LYS A 59 6.31 -6.49 0.16
CA LYS A 59 7.34 -6.28 -0.87
C LYS A 59 7.20 -7.33 -1.98
N VAL A 60 6.31 -7.06 -2.93
CA VAL A 60 6.12 -7.87 -4.13
C VAL A 60 6.94 -7.31 -5.29
N LYS A 61 7.25 -8.16 -6.26
CA LYS A 61 7.99 -7.77 -7.46
C LYS A 61 7.27 -6.63 -8.17
N GLY A 62 8.01 -5.58 -8.51
CA GLY A 62 7.48 -4.38 -9.17
C GLY A 62 7.09 -3.25 -8.23
N ILE A 63 7.14 -3.45 -6.91
CA ILE A 63 7.06 -2.35 -5.94
C ILE A 63 8.46 -1.77 -5.73
N LYS A 64 8.61 -0.48 -6.00
CA LYS A 64 9.83 0.31 -5.73
C LYS A 64 9.97 0.63 -4.24
N HIS A 65 8.88 1.07 -3.60
CA HIS A 65 8.86 1.45 -2.19
C HIS A 65 7.50 1.15 -1.57
N ILE A 66 7.46 0.78 -0.28
CA ILE A 66 6.24 0.66 0.49
C ILE A 66 6.45 1.26 1.87
N GLU A 67 5.51 2.10 2.30
CA GLU A 67 5.55 2.79 3.58
C GLU A 67 4.17 2.84 4.22
N GLU A 68 4.15 3.01 5.54
CA GLU A 68 2.94 3.30 6.28
C GLU A 68 2.45 4.71 5.92
N ASP A 69 1.16 4.84 5.64
CA ASP A 69 0.52 6.14 5.46
C ASP A 69 0.39 6.81 6.83
N GLY A 70 1.40 7.60 7.19
CA GLY A 70 1.42 8.33 8.45
C GLY A 70 0.36 9.43 8.45
N GLU A 71 -0.52 9.42 9.46
CA GLU A 71 -1.42 10.56 9.68
C GLU A 71 -0.58 11.83 9.91
N VAL A 72 -0.63 12.77 8.96
CA VAL A 72 -0.07 14.11 9.15
C VAL A 72 -0.92 14.80 10.23
N LYS A 73 -0.48 14.70 11.49
CA LYS A 73 -1.02 15.55 12.56
C LYS A 73 -0.48 16.95 12.35
N ALA A 74 -1.30 17.83 11.80
CA ALA A 74 -1.03 19.26 11.88
C ALA A 74 -0.97 19.64 13.37
N PHE A 75 0.21 19.99 13.86
CA PHE A 75 0.35 20.70 15.13
C PHE A 75 -0.19 22.12 14.90
N GLY A 76 -1.49 22.31 15.14
CA GLY A 76 -2.07 23.65 15.27
C GLY A 76 -1.45 24.33 16.49
N GLY A 77 -0.81 25.48 16.26
CA GLY A 77 -0.32 26.38 17.31
C GLY A 77 -1.41 27.25 17.90
#